data_AF-A0A928NDC3-F1
#
_entry.id   AF-A0A928NDC3-F1
#
_cell.length_a   1.000
_cell.length_b   1.000
_cell.length_c   1.000
_cell.angle_alpha   90.00
_cell.angle_beta   90.00
_cell.angle_gamma   90.00
#
_symmetry.space_group_name_H-M   'P 1'
#
loop_
_entity.id
_entity.type
_entity.pdbx_description
1 polymer ?
#
loop_
_entity_poly.entity_id
_entity_poly.type
_entity_poly.pdbx_seq_one_letter_code
_entity_poly.pdbx_strand_id
1 'polypeptide(L)' 'MPKTLCKEFKLLGELNGEKQELLHILENRKRSYHLNVDKMLDKLILIPVNNWGNDKRIAIIFFDFN' A
#
# COMPACT_ATOMS: atom_id res chain seq x y z
N MET A 1 9.00 14.73 9.08
CA MET A 1 8.25 13.49 9.41
C MET A 1 9.19 12.47 10.01
N PRO A 2 8.74 11.60 10.93
CA PRO A 2 9.56 10.50 11.41
C PRO A 2 10.10 9.67 10.25
N LYS A 3 11.42 9.43 10.24
CA LYS A 3 12.15 8.78 9.14
C LYS A 3 11.67 7.37 8.82
N THR A 4 11.09 6.70 9.82
CA THR A 4 10.55 5.33 9.71
C THR A 4 9.16 5.28 9.06
N LEU A 5 8.49 6.41 8.85
CA LEU A 5 7.17 6.43 8.21
C LEU A 5 7.29 6.18 6.72
N CYS A 6 6.38 5.35 6.21
CA CYS A 6 6.21 5.10 4.79
C CYS A 6 5.89 6.41 4.04
N LYS A 7 6.71 6.74 3.05
CA LYS A 7 6.57 7.89 2.14
C LYS A 7 5.84 7.46 0.89
N GLU A 8 6.29 6.39 0.26
CA GLU A 8 5.76 5.90 -0.99
C GLU A 8 5.27 4.47 -0.83
N PHE A 9 4.08 4.17 -1.31
CA PHE A 9 3.55 2.82 -1.35
C PHE A 9 2.62 2.61 -2.54
N LYS A 10 2.49 1.35 -2.93
CA LYS A 10 1.49 0.86 -3.88
C LYS A 10 0.51 -0.05 -3.16
N LEU A 11 -0.76 0.06 -3.50
CA LEU A 11 -1.77 -0.91 -3.13
C LEU A 11 -2.18 -1.66 -4.39
N LEU A 12 -2.00 -2.97 -4.38
CA LEU A 12 -2.46 -3.85 -5.44
C LEU A 12 -3.70 -4.62 -4.99
N GLY A 13 -4.65 -4.79 -5.89
CA GLY A 13 -5.74 -5.75 -5.76
C GLY A 13 -5.43 -6.99 -6.59
N GLU A 14 -5.74 -8.17 -6.06
CA GLU A 14 -5.69 -9.41 -6.80
C GLU A 14 -7.11 -9.92 -7.06
N LEU A 15 -7.36 -10.36 -8.29
CA LEU A 15 -8.60 -11.02 -8.70
C LEU A 15 -8.26 -12.17 -9.63
N ASN A 16 -8.69 -13.39 -9.30
CA ASN A 16 -8.40 -14.61 -10.06
C ASN A 16 -6.89 -14.80 -10.34
N GLY A 17 -6.04 -14.39 -9.40
CA GLY A 17 -4.57 -14.45 -9.52
C GLY A 17 -3.93 -13.30 -10.33
N GLU A 18 -4.72 -12.44 -10.96
CA GLU A 18 -4.21 -11.25 -11.64
C GLU A 18 -4.10 -10.06 -10.69
N LYS A 19 -2.93 -9.41 -10.68
CA LYS A 19 -2.66 -8.24 -9.84
C LYS A 19 -2.85 -6.96 -10.64
N GLN A 20 -3.64 -6.04 -10.10
CA GLN A 20 -3.83 -4.69 -10.63
C GLN A 20 -3.45 -3.65 -9.59
N GLU A 21 -2.85 -2.55 -10.02
CA GLU A 21 -2.56 -1.42 -9.14
C GLU A 21 -3.83 -0.60 -8.89
N LEU A 22 -4.22 -0.47 -7.63
CA LEU A 22 -5.41 0.28 -7.21
C LEU A 22 -5.05 1.70 -6.77
N LEU A 23 -3.86 1.87 -6.20
CA LEU A 23 -3.38 3.14 -5.69
C LEU A 23 -1.86 3.17 -5.67
N HIS A 24 -1.28 4.29 -6.08
CA HIS A 24 0.14 4.58 -5.89
C HIS A 24 0.30 5.98 -5.28
N ILE A 25 0.82 6.02 -4.06
CA ILE A 25 1.09 7.27 -3.34
C ILE A 25 2.58 7.49 -3.32
N LEU A 26 3.03 8.65 -3.80
CA LEU A 26 4.45 9.07 -3.81
C LEU A 26 4.87 9.82 -2.55
N GLU A 27 3.95 10.59 -1.96
CA GLU A 27 4.21 11.39 -0.76
C GLU A 27 3.08 11.24 0.25
N ASN A 28 3.10 10.16 1.03
CA ASN A 28 2.08 9.87 2.01
C ASN A 28 2.15 10.84 3.19
N ARG A 29 1.17 11.76 3.25
CA ARG A 29 0.96 12.69 4.37
C ARG A 29 -0.42 12.51 5.03
N LYS A 30 -1.21 11.56 4.56
CA LYS A 30 -2.57 11.28 5.04
C LYS A 30 -2.56 10.06 5.96
N ARG A 31 -3.53 10.02 6.89
CA ARG A 31 -3.72 8.87 7.78
C ARG A 31 -4.57 7.76 7.16
N SER A 32 -5.42 8.11 6.20
CA SER A 32 -6.32 7.17 5.54
C SER A 32 -6.57 7.57 4.09
N TYR A 33 -6.95 6.57 3.30
CA TYR A 33 -7.40 6.71 1.92
C TYR A 33 -8.71 5.95 1.79
N HIS A 34 -9.68 6.58 1.15
CA HIS A 34 -10.92 5.91 0.76
C HIS A 34 -10.79 5.58 -0.73
N LEU A 35 -10.99 4.31 -1.05
CA LEU A 35 -10.92 3.79 -2.41
C LEU A 35 -12.25 3.14 -2.72
N ASN A 36 -12.89 3.57 -3.79
CA ASN A 36 -14.02 2.84 -4.34
C ASN A 36 -13.46 1.71 -5.18
N VAL A 37 -13.90 0.49 -4.88
CA VAL A 37 -13.50 -0.70 -5.61
C VAL A 37 -14.74 -1.24 -6.32
N ASP A 38 -14.76 -1.11 -7.64
CA ASP A 38 -15.94 -1.45 -8.46
C ASP A 38 -16.07 -2.96 -8.73
N LYS A 39 -15.15 -3.77 -8.19
CA LYS A 39 -15.08 -5.21 -8.37
C LYS A 39 -14.73 -5.89 -7.06
N MET A 40 -15.25 -7.10 -6.85
CA MET A 40 -14.81 -7.95 -5.74
C MET A 40 -13.34 -8.32 -5.96
N LEU A 41 -12.54 -8.27 -4.91
CA LEU A 41 -11.12 -8.64 -4.93
C LEU A 41 -10.91 -9.82 -3.99
N ASP A 42 -10.02 -10.73 -4.37
CA ASP A 42 -9.65 -11.87 -3.54
C ASP A 42 -8.62 -11.46 -2.49
N LYS A 43 -7.75 -10.50 -2.83
CA LYS A 43 -6.64 -10.06 -1.97
C LYS A 43 -6.29 -8.59 -2.17
N LEU A 44 -5.82 -7.97 -1.09
CA LEU A 44 -5.14 -6.68 -1.12
C LEU A 44 -3.67 -6.84 -0.73
N ILE A 45 -2.78 -6.20 -1.46
CA ILE A 45 -1.33 -6.26 -1.24
C ILE A 45 -0.79 -4.85 -1.12
N LEU A 46 -0.29 -4.49 0.06
CA LEU A 46 0.38 -3.22 0.29
C LEU A 46 1.89 -3.38 0.10
N ILE A 47 2.45 -2.67 -0.88
CA ILE A 47 3.88 -2.68 -1.19
C ILE A 47 4.46 -1.32 -0.80
N PRO A 48 5.19 -1.22 0.32
CA PRO A 48 5.96 -0.02 0.61
C PRO A 48 7.16 0.07 -0.34
N VAL A 49 7.37 1.26 -0.90
CA VAL A 49 8.44 1.55 -1.85
C VAL A 49 9.55 2.37 -1.20
N ASN A 50 9.16 3.40 -0.44
CA ASN A 50 10.11 4.33 0.17
C ASN A 50 9.61 4.87 1.52
N ASN A 51 10.51 5.33 2.37
CA ASN A 51 10.20 6.04 3.61
C ASN A 51 10.73 7.49 3.57
N TRP A 52 10.43 8.27 4.61
CA TRP A 52 10.89 9.66 4.72
C TRP A 52 12.34 9.79 5.24
N GLY A 53 12.98 8.66 5.54
CA GLY A 53 14.37 8.56 5.93
C GLY A 53 15.27 8.11 4.77
N ASN A 54 16.57 8.04 5.04
CA ASN A 54 17.55 7.43 4.14
C ASN A 54 17.80 5.95 4.50
N ASP A 55 16.88 5.30 5.23
CA ASP A 55 17.00 3.89 5.61
C ASP A 55 16.18 3.02 4.64
N LYS A 56 16.66 1.84 4.29
CA LYS A 56 15.97 0.91 3.38
C LYS A 56 14.89 0.08 4.07
N ARG A 57 14.79 0.13 5.41
CA ARG A 57 13.82 -0.66 6.17
C ARG A 57 12.47 0.04 6.21
N ILE A 58 11.44 -0.62 5.71
CA ILE A 58 10.04 -0.19 5.83
C ILE A 58 9.27 -1.32 6.50
N ALA A 59 8.64 -1.04 7.65
CA ALA A 59 7.79 -2.02 8.31
C ALA A 59 6.56 -2.29 7.43
N ILE A 60 6.40 -3.53 6.99
CA ILE A 60 5.25 -3.96 6.18
C ILE A 60 4.19 -4.48 7.15
N ILE A 61 2.97 -3.94 7.04
CA ILE A 61 1.79 -4.47 7.73
C ILE A 61 0.95 -5.16 6.66
N PHE A 62 0.71 -6.46 6.84
CA PHE A 62 -0.09 -7.31 5.95
C PHE A 62 -1.44 -7.59 6.61
N PHE A 63 -2.52 -7.51 5.84
CA PHE A 63 -3.88 -7.85 6.28
C PHE A 63 -4.38 -9.03 5.46
N ASP A 64 -4.89 -10.04 6.15
CA ASP A 64 -5.57 -11.21 5.59
C ASP A 64 -7.04 -11.16 6.02
N PHE A 65 -7.97 -11.41 5.10
CA PHE A 65 -9.40 -11.37 5.36
C PHE A 65 -9.96 -12.79 5.17
N ASN A 66 -9.69 -13.66 6.16
CA ASN A 66 -10.34 -14.97 6.28
C ASN A 66 -11.70 -14.86 6.97
#